data_AF-A0A7S4G722-F1
#
_entry.id   AF-A0A7S4G722-F1
#
_cell.length_a   1.000
_cell.length_b   1.000
_cell.length_c   1.000
_cell.angle_alpha   90.00
_cell.angle_beta   90.00
_cell.angle_gamma   90.00
#
_symmetry.space_group_name_H-M   'P 1'
#
loop_
_entity.id
_entity.type
_entity.pdbx_description
1 polymer ?
#
loop_
_entity_poly.entity_id
_entity_poly.type
_entity_poly.pdbx_seq_one_letter_code
_entity_poly.pdbx_strand_id
1 'polypeptide(L)'
;KQEFLNIWRTISQDSSFMITLSFPTPAWVQAKLELHGIRFVFLGRDRQHWAQRYVNLAAKTINGHSLLIKIALKPSSPQANVRVRSEAPQLYGPLQAFLQKTLQ
;
A
#
# COMPACT_ATOMS: atom_id res chain seq x y z
N LYS A 1 -11.08 -8.90 -0.04
CA LYS A 1 -11.50 -7.63 -0.69
C LYS A 1 -12.43 -6.77 0.16
N GLN A 2 -13.62 -7.26 0.56
CA GLN A 2 -14.59 -6.44 1.31
C GLN A 2 -14.05 -5.99 2.68
N GLU A 3 -13.41 -6.90 3.42
CA GLU A 3 -12.74 -6.60 4.69
C GLU A 3 -11.73 -5.44 4.55
N PHE A 4 -10.80 -5.55 3.58
CA PHE A 4 -9.85 -4.47 3.27
C PHE A 4 -10.56 -3.13 3.03
N LEU A 5 -11.63 -3.12 2.22
CA LEU A 5 -12.36 -1.89 1.91
C LEU A 5 -13.06 -1.31 3.14
N ASN A 6 -13.56 -2.17 4.03
CA ASN A 6 -14.18 -1.75 5.28
C ASN A 6 -13.12 -1.11 6.19
N ILE A 7 -12.03 -1.83 6.51
CA ILE A 7 -10.95 -1.33 7.37
C ILE A 7 -10.33 -0.04 6.78
N TRP A 8 -10.13 0.01 5.46
CA TRP A 8 -9.60 1.21 4.79
C TRP A 8 -10.48 2.45 5.01
N ARG A 9 -11.81 2.29 5.07
CA ARG A 9 -12.74 3.39 5.32
C ARG A 9 -12.84 3.74 6.81
N THR A 10 -12.67 2.75 7.69
CA THR A 10 -12.75 2.94 9.14
C THR A 10 -11.52 3.67 9.69
N ILE A 11 -10.32 3.32 9.24
CA ILE A 11 -9.08 3.99 9.68
C ILE A 11 -9.11 5.45 9.20
N SER A 12 -8.95 6.39 10.14
CA SER A 12 -8.93 7.83 9.84
C SER A 12 -7.94 8.16 8.72
N GLN A 13 -8.27 9.17 7.92
CA GLN A 13 -7.34 9.63 6.88
C GLN A 13 -6.03 10.17 7.49
N ASP A 14 -6.10 10.73 8.69
CA ASP A 14 -4.94 11.24 9.43
C ASP A 14 -4.04 10.11 9.94
N SER A 15 -4.60 8.90 10.05
CA SER A 15 -3.86 7.65 10.31
C SER A 15 -3.35 7.06 8.99
N SER A 16 -2.64 7.89 8.23
CA SER A 16 -1.99 7.47 7.00
C SER A 16 -0.71 8.25 6.74
N PHE A 17 0.21 7.63 6.00
CA PHE A 17 1.34 8.33 5.40
C PHE A 17 1.42 8.00 3.92
N MET A 18 2.14 8.85 3.19
CA MET A 18 2.34 8.71 1.76
C MET A 18 3.82 8.86 1.43
N ILE A 19 4.31 7.98 0.56
CA ILE A 19 5.65 8.06 0.00
C ILE A 19 5.58 7.88 -1.51
N THR A 20 6.49 8.54 -2.21
CA THR A 20 6.66 8.36 -3.65
C THR A 20 7.87 7.44 -3.87
N LEU A 21 7.66 6.34 -4.57
CA LEU A 21 8.71 5.36 -4.89
C LEU A 21 8.77 5.13 -6.40
N SER A 22 9.96 4.78 -6.91
CA SER A 22 10.16 4.40 -8.31
C SER A 22 10.46 2.92 -8.38
N PHE A 23 9.71 2.17 -9.19
CA PHE A 23 9.92 0.75 -9.38
C PHE A 23 9.57 0.30 -10.81
N PRO A 24 10.09 -0.83 -11.30
CA PRO A 24 10.00 -1.19 -12.72
C PRO A 24 8.58 -1.49 -13.18
N THR A 25 7.84 -2.29 -12.40
CA THR A 25 6.45 -2.67 -12.72
C THR A 25 5.62 -2.93 -11.45
N PRO A 26 4.28 -2.82 -11.54
CA PRO A 26 3.39 -3.19 -10.43
C PRO A 26 3.55 -4.64 -9.96
N ALA A 27 3.80 -5.56 -10.91
CA ALA A 27 3.98 -6.98 -10.62
C ALA A 27 5.26 -7.24 -9.81
N TRP A 28 6.34 -6.51 -10.12
CA TRP A 28 7.58 -6.59 -9.36
C TRP A 28 7.39 -6.16 -7.90
N VAL A 29 6.65 -5.07 -7.66
CA VAL A 29 6.34 -4.60 -6.30
C VAL A 29 5.51 -5.60 -5.53
N GLN A 30 4.48 -6.15 -6.17
CA GLN A 30 3.67 -7.19 -5.56
C GLN A 30 4.54 -8.37 -5.12
N ALA A 31 5.37 -8.91 -6.02
CA ALA A 31 6.24 -10.04 -5.72
C ALA A 31 7.22 -9.71 -4.57
N LYS A 32 7.83 -8.53 -4.57
CA LYS A 32 8.75 -8.10 -3.50
C LYS A 32 8.06 -7.99 -2.14
N LEU A 33 6.87 -7.41 -2.08
CA LEU A 33 6.14 -7.25 -0.83
C LEU A 33 5.59 -8.58 -0.30
N GLU A 34 5.19 -9.50 -1.19
CA GLU A 34 4.71 -10.84 -0.80
C GLU A 34 5.79 -11.67 -0.12
N LEU A 35 7.06 -11.55 -0.51
CA LEU A 35 8.20 -12.19 0.17
C LEU A 35 8.35 -11.76 1.64
N HIS A 36 7.79 -10.62 2.01
CA HIS A 36 7.78 -10.09 3.38
C HIS A 36 6.43 -10.27 4.08
N GLY A 37 5.57 -11.16 3.56
CA GLY A 37 4.28 -11.46 4.17
C GLY A 37 3.20 -10.40 3.96
N ILE A 38 3.46 -9.38 3.13
CA ILE A 38 2.47 -8.38 2.71
C ILE A 38 1.73 -8.95 1.51
N ARG A 39 0.49 -9.37 1.72
CA ARG A 39 -0.28 -10.11 0.72
C ARG A 39 -1.00 -9.17 -0.23
N PHE A 40 -0.99 -9.50 -1.51
CA PHE A 40 -1.90 -8.91 -2.47
C PHE A 40 -3.37 -9.19 -2.08
N VAL A 41 -4.22 -8.18 -2.22
CA VAL A 41 -5.67 -8.32 -1.98
C VAL A 41 -6.47 -8.22 -3.28
N PHE A 42 -6.30 -7.14 -4.06
CA PHE A 42 -6.95 -6.95 -5.35
C PHE A 42 -6.40 -5.73 -6.12
N LEU A 43 -6.61 -5.72 -7.44
CA LEU A 43 -6.45 -4.54 -8.27
C LEU A 43 -7.72 -3.68 -8.23
N GLY A 44 -7.57 -2.42 -7.83
CA GLY A 44 -8.64 -1.42 -7.80
C GLY A 44 -8.51 -0.39 -8.91
N ARG A 45 -9.56 0.41 -9.10
CA ARG A 45 -9.56 1.64 -9.91
C ARG A 45 -10.10 2.77 -9.07
N ASP A 46 -9.60 3.99 -9.28
CA ASP A 46 -10.25 5.18 -8.73
C ASP A 46 -11.62 5.33 -9.40
N ARG A 47 -12.65 5.61 -8.59
CA ARG A 47 -14.00 5.90 -9.12
C ARG A 47 -14.07 7.30 -9.73
N GLN A 48 -13.25 8.23 -9.26
CA GLN A 48 -13.18 9.60 -9.78
C GLN A 48 -12.24 9.69 -10.99
N HIS A 49 -11.16 8.90 -11.00
CA HIS A 49 -10.18 8.88 -12.08
C HIS A 49 -10.07 7.46 -12.65
N TRP A 50 -10.93 7.11 -13.61
CA TRP A 50 -11.01 5.73 -14.13
C TRP A 50 -9.68 5.22 -14.73
N ALA A 51 -8.78 6.13 -15.12
CA ALA A 51 -7.42 5.83 -15.58
C ALA A 51 -6.46 5.41 -14.44
N GLN A 52 -6.72 5.82 -13.20
CA GLN A 52 -5.86 5.55 -12.04
C GLN A 52 -6.14 4.15 -11.50
N ARG A 53 -5.17 3.25 -11.64
CA ARG A 53 -5.22 1.88 -11.08
C ARG A 53 -4.51 1.84 -9.75
N TYR A 54 -4.96 0.95 -8.87
CA TYR A 54 -4.32 0.70 -7.58
C TYR A 54 -4.00 -0.77 -7.37
N VAL A 55 -2.82 -1.05 -6.83
CA VAL A 55 -2.54 -2.34 -6.18
C VAL A 55 -2.88 -2.17 -4.70
N ASN A 56 -3.77 -3.04 -4.19
CA ASN A 56 -4.15 -3.04 -2.78
C ASN A 56 -3.52 -4.26 -2.11
N LEU A 57 -2.73 -4.02 -1.08
CA LEU A 57 -2.03 -5.06 -0.31
C LEU A 57 -2.33 -4.91 1.18
N ALA A 58 -2.23 -6.00 1.93
CA ALA A 58 -2.47 -5.99 3.36
C ALA A 58 -1.53 -6.93 4.11
N ALA A 59 -1.21 -6.56 5.35
CA ALA A 59 -0.57 -7.42 6.33
C ALA A 59 -1.22 -7.22 7.70
N LYS A 60 -0.94 -8.13 8.63
CA LYS A 60 -1.18 -7.94 10.05
C LYS A 60 0.16 -8.02 10.77
N THR A 61 0.39 -7.10 11.70
CA THR A 61 1.57 -7.17 12.56
C THR A 61 1.41 -8.32 13.56
N ILE A 62 2.51 -8.71 14.21
CA ILE A 62 2.49 -9.70 15.30
C ILE A 62 1.55 -9.28 16.45
N ASN A 63 1.34 -7.97 16.64
CA ASN A 63 0.46 -7.41 17.67
C ASN A 63 -0.99 -7.26 17.16
N GLY A 64 -1.33 -7.83 16.01
CA GLY A 64 -2.68 -7.83 15.45
C GLY A 64 -3.11 -6.57 14.71
N HIS A 65 -2.26 -5.54 14.63
CA HIS A 65 -2.60 -4.31 13.92
C HIS A 65 -2.68 -4.54 12.40
N SER A 66 -3.73 -4.01 11.79
CA SER A 66 -3.90 -4.05 10.34
C SER A 66 -2.96 -3.05 9.66
N LEU A 67 -2.24 -3.51 8.65
CA LEU A 67 -1.45 -2.69 7.74
C LEU A 67 -2.08 -2.78 6.36
N LEU A 68 -2.54 -1.64 5.83
CA LEU A 68 -3.15 -1.56 4.52
C LEU A 68 -2.30 -0.68 3.61
N ILE A 69 -2.00 -1.15 2.41
CA ILE A 69 -1.15 -0.45 1.45
C ILE A 69 -1.93 -0.27 0.15
N LYS A 70 -1.97 0.96 -0.37
CA LYS A 70 -2.45 1.30 -1.70
C LYS A 70 -1.34 1.91 -2.52
N ILE A 71 -1.08 1.32 -3.68
CA ILE A 71 -0.06 1.78 -4.61
C ILE A 71 -0.77 2.34 -5.85
N ALA A 72 -0.70 3.66 -6.04
CA ALA A 72 -1.27 4.35 -7.18
C ALA A 72 -0.34 4.22 -8.40
N LEU A 73 -0.76 3.44 -9.39
CA LEU A 73 0.01 3.18 -10.61
C LEU A 73 -0.13 4.32 -11.61
N LYS A 74 0.97 4.91 -12.06
CA LYS A 74 0.96 5.91 -13.13
C LYS A 74 1.19 5.18 -14.47
N PRO A 75 0.28 5.28 -15.47
CA PRO A 75 0.36 4.52 -16.72
C PRO A 75 1.66 4.69 -17.53
N SER A 76 2.39 5.79 -17.30
CA SER A 76 3.57 6.16 -18.09
C SER A 76 4.74 6.61 -17.21
N SER A 77 4.75 6.22 -15.92
CA SER A 77 5.83 6.58 -15.01
C SER A 77 6.21 5.38 -14.15
N PRO A 78 7.52 5.12 -13.96
CA PRO A 78 7.97 4.15 -12.96
C PRO A 78 7.70 4.62 -11.53
N GLN A 79 7.35 5.90 -11.35
CA GLN A 79 6.97 6.44 -10.05
C GLN A 79 5.53 6.09 -9.69
N ALA A 80 5.33 5.72 -8.43
CA ALA A 80 4.02 5.52 -7.84
C ALA A 80 3.92 6.17 -6.47
N ASN A 81 2.70 6.61 -6.15
CA ASN A 81 2.38 7.07 -4.81
C ASN A 81 1.92 5.86 -3.99
N VAL A 82 2.66 5.53 -2.95
CA VAL A 82 2.32 4.49 -1.99
C VAL A 82 1.70 5.16 -0.78
N ARG A 83 0.43 4.85 -0.52
CA ARG A 83 -0.29 5.28 0.68
C ARG A 83 -0.45 4.09 1.61
N VAL A 84 -0.07 4.29 2.86
CA VAL A 84 -0.17 3.27 3.91
C VAL A 84 -1.14 3.76 4.98
N ARG A 85 -2.02 2.87 5.43
CA ARG A 85 -2.94 3.10 6.56
C ARG A 85 -2.74 2.01 7.59
N SER A 86 -2.68 2.41 8.85
CA SER A 86 -2.67 1.48 9.98
C SER A 86 -3.19 2.19 11.24
N GLU A 87 -3.80 1.41 12.13
CA GLU A 87 -4.24 1.83 13.47
C GLU A 87 -3.07 2.04 14.44
N ALA A 88 -1.84 1.75 14.01
CA ALA A 88 -0.62 1.91 14.80
C ALA A 88 0.32 2.95 14.15
N PRO A 89 0.11 4.26 14.38
CA PRO A 89 0.92 5.35 13.81
C PRO A 89 2.42 5.25 14.14
N GLN A 90 2.77 4.68 15.29
CA GLN A 90 4.15 4.45 15.71
C GLN A 90 4.95 3.57 14.74
N LEU A 91 4.27 2.81 13.88
CA LEU A 91 4.93 1.97 12.88
C LEU A 91 5.30 2.71 11.60
N TYR A 92 4.86 3.97 11.41
CA TYR A 92 4.99 4.66 10.12
C TYR A 92 6.44 4.91 9.73
N GLY A 93 7.30 5.35 10.66
CA GLY A 93 8.73 5.52 10.40
C GLY A 93 9.40 4.22 9.94
N PRO A 94 9.33 3.13 10.74
CA PRO A 94 9.85 1.81 10.35
C PRO A 94 9.29 1.29 9.03
N LEU A 95 7.98 1.42 8.79
CA LEU A 95 7.33 0.96 7.57
C LEU A 95 7.78 1.76 6.34
N GLN A 96 7.93 3.08 6.48
CA GLN A 96 8.46 3.93 5.42
C GLN A 96 9.89 3.52 5.05
N ALA A 97 10.77 3.34 6.03
CA ALA A 97 12.14 2.90 5.80
C ALA A 97 12.20 1.50 5.15
N PHE A 98 11.36 0.57 5.62
CA PHE A 98 11.21 -0.75 5.02
C PHE A 98 10.78 -0.67 3.55
N LEU A 99 9.73 0.08 3.24
CA LEU A 99 9.23 0.21 1.87
C LEU A 99 10.25 0.86 0.94
N GLN A 100 10.99 1.87 1.41
CA GLN A 100 12.08 2.47 0.67
C GLN A 100 13.18 1.44 0.37
N LYS A 101 13.64 0.70 1.39
CA LYS A 101 14.70 -0.31 1.22
C LYS A 101 14.29 -1.48 0.34
N THR A 102 13.04 -1.92 0.42
CA THR A 102 12.55 -3.11 -0.30
C THR A 102 12.22 -2.82 -1.76
N LEU A 103 11.87 -1.57 -2.09
CA LEU A 103 11.36 -1.18 -3.41
C LEU A 103 12.30 -0.26 -4.21
N GLN A 104 13.45 0.12 -3.66
CA GLN A 104 14.57 0.73 -4.39
C GLN A 104 15.54 -0.36 -4.88
#